data_AF-A0A959WKU5-F1
#
_entry.id   AF-A0A959WKU5-F1
#
_cell.length_a   1.000
_cell.length_b   1.000
_cell.length_c   1.000
_cell.angle_alpha   90.00
_cell.angle_beta   90.00
_cell.angle_gamma   90.00
#
_symmetry.space_group_name_H-M   'P 1'
#
loop_
_entity.id
_entity.type
_entity.pdbx_description
1 polymer ?
#
loop_
_entity_poly.entity_id
_entity_poly.type
_entity_poly.pdbx_seq_one_letter_code
_entity_poly.pdbx_strand_id
1 'polypeptide(L)'
;MKPEVIVVPDGLALADEAAERIEALAVASSTEKPATVSLAGGRTPRVAYQHLGSRCVPWARLQLFFGDERLVPPDDEASNYRLAREAFLERMAVPPTAIHRIKGELEPEAAAAAAEAEVR
;
A
#
# COMPACT_ATOMS: atom_id res chain seq x y z
N MET A 1 -9.88 -21.78 8.56
CA MET A 1 -10.30 -21.28 7.23
C MET A 1 -9.37 -21.89 6.20
N LYS A 2 -9.84 -22.36 5.04
CA LYS A 2 -8.95 -22.86 3.98
C LYS A 2 -8.44 -21.66 3.16
N PRO A 3 -7.17 -21.63 2.73
CA PRO A 3 -6.69 -20.58 1.85
C PRO A 3 -7.40 -20.68 0.49
N GLU A 4 -7.76 -19.52 -0.06
CA GLU A 4 -8.14 -19.38 -1.46
C GLU A 4 -6.86 -19.26 -2.29
N VAL A 5 -6.77 -20.01 -3.39
CA VAL A 5 -5.66 -19.92 -4.34
C VAL A 5 -6.22 -19.54 -5.69
N ILE A 6 -5.76 -18.42 -6.22
CA ILE A 6 -6.13 -17.93 -7.54
C ILE A 6 -4.93 -18.07 -8.46
N VAL A 7 -5.18 -18.64 -9.64
CA VAL A 7 -4.18 -18.79 -10.70
C VAL A 7 -4.66 -17.99 -11.89
N VAL A 8 -3.83 -17.05 -12.31
CA VAL A 8 -4.07 -16.18 -13.47
C VAL A 8 -3.00 -16.43 -14.55
N PRO A 9 -3.24 -16.03 -15.81
CA PRO A 9 -2.36 -16.39 -16.92
C PRO A 9 -0.95 -15.79 -16.86
N ASP A 10 -0.78 -14.58 -16.30
CA ASP A 10 0.49 -13.87 -16.27
C ASP A 10 0.57 -12.80 -15.16
N GLY A 11 1.68 -12.06 -15.12
CA GLY A 11 1.92 -11.02 -14.12
C GLY A 11 1.05 -9.76 -14.28
N LEU A 12 0.55 -9.45 -15.48
CA LEU A 12 -0.35 -8.32 -15.69
C LEU A 12 -1.76 -8.66 -15.18
N ALA A 13 -2.23 -9.88 -15.46
CA ALA A 13 -3.47 -10.40 -14.89
C ALA A 13 -3.39 -10.49 -13.36
N LEU A 14 -2.22 -10.85 -12.81
CA LEU A 14 -2.01 -10.86 -11.34
C LEU A 14 -2.08 -9.45 -10.75
N ALA A 15 -1.46 -8.48 -11.41
CA ALA A 15 -1.51 -7.09 -10.98
C ALA A 15 -2.94 -6.53 -11.00
N ASP A 16 -3.71 -6.87 -12.05
CA ASP A 16 -5.09 -6.44 -12.18
C ASP A 16 -6.00 -7.08 -11.12
N GLU A 17 -5.89 -8.39 -10.90
CA GLU A 17 -6.61 -9.12 -9.83
C GLU A 17 -6.32 -8.51 -8.45
N ALA A 18 -5.05 -8.21 -8.16
CA ALA A 18 -4.67 -7.59 -6.89
C ALA A 18 -5.26 -6.18 -6.73
N ALA A 19 -5.25 -5.38 -7.81
CA ALA A 19 -5.84 -4.05 -7.80
C ALA A 19 -7.36 -4.09 -7.61
N GLU A 20 -8.04 -5.01 -8.30
CA GLU A 20 -9.49 -5.20 -8.18
C GLU A 20 -9.90 -5.59 -6.76
N ARG A 21 -9.15 -6.49 -6.11
CA ARG A 21 -9.42 -6.89 -4.73
C ARG A 21 -9.29 -5.75 -3.74
N ILE A 22 -8.28 -4.89 -3.90
CA ILE A 22 -8.11 -3.71 -3.05
C ILE A 22 -9.22 -2.69 -3.29
N GLU A 23 -9.63 -2.47 -4.55
CA GLU A 23 -10.76 -1.63 -4.89
C GLU A 23 -12.06 -2.16 -4.28
N ALA A 24 -12.36 -3.45 -4.46
CA ALA A 24 -13.55 -4.09 -3.90
C ALA A 24 -13.59 -3.98 -2.37
N LEU A 25 -12.45 -4.14 -1.71
CA LEU A 25 -12.32 -3.95 -0.27
C LEU A 25 -12.66 -2.50 0.15
N ALA A 26 -12.17 -1.51 -0.60
CA ALA A 26 -12.46 -0.10 -0.35
C ALA A 26 -13.94 0.22 -0.56
N VAL A 27 -14.56 -0.32 -1.62
CA VAL A 27 -15.99 -0.16 -1.95
C VAL A 27 -16.88 -0.77 -0.86
N ALA A 28 -16.51 -1.94 -0.33
CA ALA A 28 -17.23 -2.62 0.73
C ALA A 28 -17.06 -1.98 2.12
N SER A 29 -16.09 -1.07 2.27
CA SER A 29 -15.78 -0.38 3.53
C SER A 29 -16.48 0.97 3.65
N SER A 30 -16.33 1.65 4.79
CA SER A 30 -16.82 3.03 5.00
C SER A 30 -15.73 3.91 5.60
N THR A 31 -15.99 5.22 5.70
CA THR A 31 -15.05 6.17 6.33
C THR A 31 -14.91 5.97 7.84
N GLU A 32 -15.95 5.46 8.48
CA GLU A 32 -16.06 5.20 9.92
C GLU A 32 -15.45 3.85 10.30
N LYS A 33 -15.37 2.93 9.32
CA LYS A 33 -14.72 1.63 9.43
C LYS A 33 -13.92 1.37 8.16
N PRO A 34 -12.79 2.07 7.98
CA PRO A 34 -11.96 1.88 6.81
C PRO A 34 -11.30 0.49 6.84
N ALA A 35 -11.00 -0.05 5.67
CA ALA A 35 -10.20 -1.26 5.57
C ALA A 35 -8.71 -0.94 5.62
N THR A 36 -7.94 -1.85 6.19
CA THR A 36 -6.48 -1.72 6.29
C THR A 36 -5.79 -2.55 5.21
N VAL A 37 -4.83 -1.95 4.51
CA VAL A 37 -4.03 -2.61 3.48
C VAL A 37 -2.55 -2.44 3.83
N SER A 38 -1.82 -3.55 3.89
CA SER A 38 -0.36 -3.54 4.01
C SER A 38 0.27 -3.59 2.61
N LEU A 39 1.00 -2.52 2.27
CA LEU A 39 1.74 -2.37 1.03
C LEU A 39 3.13 -3.02 1.16
N ALA A 40 3.61 -3.58 0.05
CA ALA A 40 4.86 -4.28 -0.06
C ALA A 40 5.74 -3.64 -1.14
N GLY A 41 7.05 -3.85 -1.02
CA GLY A 41 8.02 -3.46 -2.03
C GLY A 41 8.09 -4.39 -3.25
N GLY A 42 8.87 -3.96 -4.24
CA GLY A 42 9.30 -4.82 -5.34
C GLY A 42 8.50 -4.65 -6.63
N ARG A 43 8.90 -5.42 -7.66
CA ARG A 43 8.41 -5.25 -9.03
C ARG A 43 6.97 -5.67 -9.21
N THR A 44 6.56 -6.79 -8.61
CA THR A 44 5.18 -7.30 -8.75
C THR A 44 4.16 -6.35 -8.10
N PRO A 45 4.34 -5.89 -6.84
CA PRO A 45 3.43 -4.90 -6.27
C PRO A 45 3.43 -3.57 -7.02
N ARG A 46 4.57 -3.11 -7.56
CA ARG A 46 4.63 -1.87 -8.36
C ARG A 46 3.61 -1.85 -9.50
N VAL A 47 3.50 -2.95 -10.26
CA VAL A 47 2.55 -3.04 -11.38
C VAL A 47 1.11 -3.05 -10.86
N ALA A 48 0.83 -3.78 -9.77
CA ALA A 48 -0.48 -3.77 -9.13
C ALA A 48 -0.89 -2.37 -8.65
N TYR A 49 0.05 -1.60 -8.09
CA TYR A 49 -0.19 -0.22 -7.64
C TYR A 49 -0.44 0.74 -8.79
N GLN A 50 0.24 0.55 -9.93
CA GLN A 50 -0.04 1.33 -11.14
C GLN A 50 -1.46 1.04 -11.67
N HIS A 51 -1.88 -0.22 -11.68
CA HIS A 51 -3.25 -0.60 -12.05
C HIS A 51 -4.27 -0.03 -11.05
N LEU A 52 -4.00 -0.13 -9.75
CA LEU A 52 -4.84 0.44 -8.70
C LEU A 52 -4.99 1.96 -8.83
N GLY A 53 -3.89 2.67 -9.14
CA GLY A 53 -3.88 4.11 -9.41
C GLY A 53 -4.58 4.53 -10.70
N SER A 54 -5.09 3.59 -11.50
CA SER A 54 -5.94 3.86 -12.67
C SER A 54 -7.43 3.63 -12.40
N ARG A 55 -7.79 3.16 -11.20
CA ARG A 55 -9.16 2.82 -10.78
C ARG A 55 -9.81 3.92 -9.93
N CYS A 56 -11.13 3.86 -9.79
CA CYS A 56 -11.92 4.82 -9.02
C CYS A 56 -12.04 4.40 -7.55
N VAL A 57 -10.91 4.27 -6.86
CA VAL A 57 -10.86 3.76 -5.48
C VAL A 57 -11.33 4.85 -4.49
N PRO A 58 -12.25 4.54 -3.57
CA PRO A 58 -12.65 5.46 -2.50
C PRO A 58 -11.58 5.51 -1.40
N TRP A 59 -10.46 6.21 -1.67
CA TRP A 59 -9.25 6.24 -0.84
C TRP A 59 -9.47 6.61 0.63
N ALA A 60 -10.45 7.44 0.94
CA ALA A 60 -10.81 7.81 2.32
C ALA A 60 -11.36 6.63 3.15
N ARG A 61 -11.62 5.48 2.52
CA ARG A 61 -12.09 4.24 3.16
C ARG A 61 -10.98 3.21 3.33
N LEU A 62 -9.74 3.58 3.02
CA LEU A 62 -8.56 2.75 3.21
C LEU A 62 -7.63 3.37 4.26
N GLN A 63 -6.89 2.52 4.96
CA GLN A 63 -5.69 2.88 5.73
C GLN A 63 -4.53 2.07 5.15
N LEU A 64 -3.51 2.76 4.66
CA LEU A 64 -2.39 2.19 3.92
C LEU A 64 -1.15 2.15 4.82
N PHE A 65 -0.72 0.94 5.14
CA PHE A 65 0.50 0.67 5.91
C PHE A 65 1.56 0.06 5.01
N PHE A 66 2.80 -0.03 5.50
CA PHE A 66 3.90 -0.69 4.80
C PHE A 66 4.37 -1.87 5.63
N GLY A 67 4.43 -3.07 5.04
CA GLY A 67 4.85 -4.29 5.74
C GLY A 67 6.33 -4.29 6.11
N ASP A 68 7.15 -3.65 5.29
CA ASP A 68 8.58 -3.43 5.48
C ASP A 68 9.01 -2.10 4.83
N GLU A 69 10.17 -1.58 5.24
CA GLU A 69 10.81 -0.43 4.61
C GLU A 69 12.33 -0.49 4.78
N ARG A 70 13.05 0.15 3.86
CA ARG A 70 14.51 0.25 3.85
C ARG A 70 14.90 1.45 4.70
N LEU A 71 16.01 1.34 5.43
CA LEU A 71 16.54 2.43 6.27
C LEU A 71 17.26 3.49 5.40
N VAL A 72 16.48 4.17 4.59
CA VAL A 72 16.90 5.21 3.65
C VAL A 72 15.89 6.37 3.68
N PRO A 73 16.28 7.58 3.21
CA PRO A 73 15.35 8.69 3.05
C PRO A 73 14.13 8.33 2.18
N PRO A 74 12.97 9.00 2.38
CA PRO A 74 11.73 8.69 1.67
C PRO A 74 11.77 8.98 0.15
N ASP A 75 12.79 9.68 -0.33
CA ASP A 75 13.01 9.97 -1.75
C ASP A 75 14.04 9.03 -2.41
N ASP A 76 14.63 8.11 -1.64
CA ASP A 76 15.61 7.14 -2.14
C ASP A 76 14.94 6.08 -3.03
N GLU A 77 15.64 5.63 -4.08
CA GLU A 77 15.14 4.63 -5.04
C GLU A 77 14.81 3.29 -4.37
N ALA A 78 15.44 2.97 -3.24
CA ALA A 78 15.20 1.75 -2.50
C ALA A 78 13.97 1.83 -1.57
N SER A 79 13.34 3.00 -1.40
CA SER A 79 12.18 3.18 -0.52
C SER A 79 10.91 2.56 -1.11
N ASN A 80 10.25 1.71 -0.33
CA ASN A 80 8.92 1.19 -0.63
C ASN A 80 7.87 2.31 -0.63
N TYR A 81 8.00 3.28 0.28
CA TYR A 81 7.17 4.48 0.29
C TYR A 81 7.31 5.25 -1.02
N ARG A 82 8.53 5.53 -1.49
CA ARG A 82 8.72 6.18 -2.79
C ARG A 82 8.07 5.40 -3.93
N LEU A 83 8.25 4.08 -3.96
CA LEU A 83 7.64 3.21 -4.97
C LEU A 83 6.11 3.38 -5.02
N ALA A 84 5.44 3.30 -3.86
CA ALA A 84 4.00 3.50 -3.77
C ALA A 84 3.59 4.94 -4.15
N ARG A 85 4.41 5.92 -3.75
CA ARG A 85 4.21 7.34 -4.01
C ARG A 85 4.18 7.64 -5.51
N GLU A 86 5.20 7.20 -6.23
CA GLU A 86 5.29 7.32 -7.68
C GLU A 86 4.22 6.51 -8.41
N ALA A 87 3.88 5.33 -7.89
CA ALA A 87 2.91 4.44 -8.53
C ALA A 87 1.48 4.99 -8.47
N PHE A 88 1.05 5.53 -7.32
CA PHE A 88 -0.31 6.06 -7.18
C PHE A 88 -0.52 7.14 -6.11
N LEU A 89 0.20 7.14 -4.96
CA LEU A 89 -0.20 8.00 -3.83
C LEU A 89 -0.14 9.50 -4.15
N GLU A 90 0.82 9.96 -4.95
CA GLU A 90 0.91 11.39 -5.35
C GLU A 90 -0.13 11.78 -6.39
N ARG A 91 -0.49 10.84 -7.27
CA ARG A 91 -1.38 11.10 -8.40
C ARG A 91 -2.84 11.03 -7.98
N MET A 92 -3.12 10.18 -7.00
CA MET A 92 -4.45 9.94 -6.46
C MET A 92 -4.67 10.88 -5.27
N ALA A 93 -5.91 11.33 -5.07
CA ALA A 93 -6.28 12.16 -3.92
C ALA A 93 -6.37 11.32 -2.62
N VAL A 94 -5.31 10.56 -2.30
CA VAL A 94 -5.22 9.77 -1.07
C VAL A 94 -5.05 10.74 0.10
N PRO A 95 -5.94 10.73 1.10
CA PRO A 95 -5.78 11.58 2.27
C PRO A 95 -4.44 11.28 2.96
N PRO A 96 -3.63 12.30 3.32
CA PRO A 96 -2.36 12.06 4.02
C PRO A 96 -2.56 11.30 5.35
N THR A 97 -3.71 11.47 5.99
CA THR A 97 -4.10 10.76 7.22
C THR A 97 -4.36 9.28 7.02
N ALA A 98 -4.47 8.80 5.77
CA ALA A 98 -4.62 7.39 5.44
C ALA A 98 -3.29 6.70 5.10
N ILE A 99 -2.16 7.41 5.18
CA ILE A 99 -0.84 6.90 4.79
C ILE A 99 0.06 6.80 6.01
N HIS A 100 0.35 5.57 6.42
CA HIS A 100 1.16 5.24 7.60
C HIS A 100 2.50 4.65 7.14
N ARG A 101 3.44 5.53 6.76
CA ARG A 101 4.77 5.09 6.30
C ARG A 101 5.70 4.78 7.48
N ILE A 102 6.57 3.80 7.28
CA ILE A 102 7.74 3.60 8.14
C ILE A 102 8.77 4.71 7.80
N LYS A 103 9.35 5.34 8.82
CA LYS A 103 10.32 6.43 8.65
C LYS A 103 11.73 5.88 8.54
N GLY A 104 12.09 5.42 7.35
CA GLY A 104 13.41 4.83 7.04
C GLY A 104 14.59 5.77 7.26
N GLU A 105 14.35 7.09 7.32
CA GLU A 105 15.37 8.10 7.63
C GLU A 105 15.76 8.18 9.12
N LEU A 106 15.07 7.47 10.00
CA LEU A 106 15.38 7.41 11.43
C LEU A 106 16.29 6.23 11.75
N GLU A 107 16.89 6.26 12.95
CA GLU A 107 17.58 5.10 13.51
C GLU A 107 16.61 3.89 13.61
N PRO A 108 17.10 2.66 13.35
CA PRO A 108 16.26 1.47 13.21
C PRO A 108 15.25 1.27 14.35
N GLU A 109 15.67 1.39 15.60
CA GLU A 109 14.82 1.19 16.77
C GLU A 109 13.75 2.27 16.88
N ALA A 110 14.09 3.52 16.53
CA ALA A 110 13.15 4.64 16.52
C ALA A 110 12.13 4.50 15.38
N ALA A 111 12.58 4.07 14.19
CA ALA A 111 11.69 3.79 13.06
C ALA A 111 10.69 2.68 13.39
N ALA A 112 11.17 1.58 13.99
CA ALA A 112 10.33 0.47 14.41
C ALA A 112 9.32 0.87 15.49
N ALA A 113 9.75 1.59 16.53
CA ALA A 113 8.87 2.05 17.59
C ALA A 113 7.78 3.00 17.08
N ALA A 114 8.13 3.90 16.16
CA ALA A 114 7.16 4.81 15.54
C ALA A 114 6.15 4.05 14.66
N ALA A 115 6.60 3.08 13.87
CA ALA A 115 5.72 2.25 13.04
C ALA A 115 4.79 1.37 13.88
N GLU A 116 5.29 0.81 14.99
CA GLU A 116 4.48 0.02 15.92
C GLU A 116 3.38 0.87 16.57
N ALA A 117 3.67 2.12 16.93
CA ALA A 117 2.69 3.03 17.52
C ALA A 117 1.53 3.38 16.56
N GLU A 118 1.73 3.31 15.24
CA GLU A 118 0.68 3.55 14.23
C GLU A 118 -0.26 2.33 14.05
N VAL A 119 0.18 1.12 14.44
CA VAL A 119 -0.58 -0.13 14.24
C VAL A 119 -1.39 -0.53 15.48
N ARG A 120 -1.06 0.02 16.65
CA ARG A 120 -1.71 -0.27 17.95
C ARG A 120 -2.98 0.52 18.16
#